data_AF-A0A5J6RGP0-F1
#
_entry.id   AF-A0A5J6RGP0-F1
#
_cell.length_a   1.000
_cell.length_b   1.000
_cell.length_c   1.000
_cell.angle_alpha   90.00
_cell.angle_beta   90.00
_cell.angle_gamma   90.00
#
_symmetry.space_group_name_H-M   'P 1'
#
loop_
_entity.id
_entity.type
_entity.pdbx_description
1 polymer ?
#
loop_
_entity_poly.entity_id
_entity_poly.type
_entity_poly.pdbx_seq_one_letter_code
_entity_poly.pdbx_strand_id
1 'polypeptide(L)'
;MKIVTFYDIDASLFNKEFDVESFSGSSSDADIVILGIDSIFDFEENKSKVCKDKFASIAVIDDESDYDAFKNFGIDAWIKGKDISQINNIINLVNKRLLS
;
A
#
# COMPACT_ATOMS: atom_id res chain seq x y z
N MET A 1 11.17 6.73 4.46
CA MET A 1 9.94 6.59 3.66
C MET A 1 8.85 6.12 4.59
N LYS A 2 7.71 6.79 4.59
CA LYS A 2 6.57 6.44 5.42
C LYS A 2 5.60 5.53 4.66
N ILE A 3 5.29 4.39 5.24
CA ILE A 3 4.39 3.39 4.68
C ILE A 3 3.22 3.23 5.63
N VAL A 4 2.00 3.45 5.13
CA VAL A 4 0.77 3.22 5.90
C VAL A 4 0.09 1.97 5.35
N THR A 5 -0.13 0.97 6.20
CA THR A 5 -0.83 -0.25 5.82
C THR A 5 -2.27 -0.25 6.31
N PHE A 6 -3.19 -0.43 5.37
CA PHE A 6 -4.60 -0.75 5.57
C PHE A 6 -4.86 -2.27 5.52
N TYR A 7 -3.80 -3.05 5.30
CA TYR A 7 -3.84 -4.51 5.26
C TYR A 7 -3.05 -5.08 6.45
N ASP A 8 -3.48 -6.22 6.97
CA ASP A 8 -2.78 -6.86 8.10
C ASP A 8 -1.52 -7.56 7.57
N ILE A 9 -0.38 -6.90 7.75
CA ILE A 9 0.94 -7.39 7.31
C ILE A 9 1.88 -7.38 8.50
N ASP A 10 2.59 -8.48 8.68
CA ASP A 10 3.64 -8.56 9.69
C ASP A 10 4.73 -7.52 9.42
N ALA A 11 4.92 -6.60 10.36
CA ALA A 11 5.88 -5.51 10.26
C ALA A 11 7.33 -6.00 10.05
N SER A 12 7.64 -7.24 10.44
CA SER A 12 8.96 -7.87 10.26
C SER A 12 9.29 -8.17 8.80
N LEU A 13 8.28 -8.18 7.91
CA LEU A 13 8.50 -8.33 6.48
C LEU A 13 9.12 -7.10 5.84
N PHE A 14 9.08 -5.94 6.49
CA PHE A 14 9.60 -4.69 5.93
C PHE A 14 11.06 -4.45 6.30
N ASN A 15 11.80 -3.81 5.40
CA ASN A 15 13.13 -3.32 5.71
C ASN A 15 13.08 -2.28 6.84
N LYS A 16 14.06 -2.32 7.74
CA LYS A 16 14.17 -1.42 8.90
C LYS A 16 14.30 0.08 8.56
N GLU A 17 14.58 0.41 7.31
CA GLU A 17 14.67 1.78 6.80
C GLU A 17 13.29 2.40 6.52
N PHE A 18 12.24 1.58 6.46
CA PHE A 18 10.88 2.01 6.26
C PHE A 18 10.23 2.33 7.61
N ASP A 19 9.56 3.48 7.67
CA ASP A 19 8.72 3.86 8.79
C ASP A 19 7.32 3.32 8.49
N VAL A 20 6.97 2.18 9.07
CA VAL A 20 5.74 1.43 8.76
C VAL A 20 4.75 1.57 9.91
N GLU A 21 3.54 2.01 9.62
CA GLU A 21 2.44 2.05 10.57
C GLU A 21 1.17 1.43 9.99
N SER A 22 0.38 0.79 10.85
CA SER A 22 -0.98 0.36 10.49
C SER A 22 -1.94 1.54 10.62
N PHE A 23 -2.87 1.66 9.69
CA PHE A 23 -3.87 2.71 9.70
C PHE A 23 -4.72 2.64 10.97
N SER A 24 -4.77 3.75 11.72
CA SER A 24 -5.50 3.88 12.99
C SER A 24 -6.41 5.12 13.04
N GLY A 25 -6.74 5.71 11.87
CA GLY A 25 -7.56 6.92 11.76
C GLY A 25 -6.82 8.24 12.01
N SER A 26 -5.56 8.20 12.45
CA SER A 26 -4.71 9.38 12.68
C SER A 26 -3.43 9.41 11.82
N SER A 27 -3.27 8.44 10.93
CA SER A 27 -2.12 8.35 10.01
C SER A 27 -2.13 9.49 9.00
N SER A 28 -0.97 10.06 8.72
CA SER A 28 -0.76 11.16 7.77
C SER A 28 0.56 10.98 7.02
N ASP A 29 0.76 11.74 5.95
CA ASP A 29 2.05 11.86 5.25
C ASP A 29 2.62 10.53 4.70
N ALA A 30 1.74 9.61 4.28
CA ALA A 30 2.15 8.37 3.63
C ALA A 30 2.82 8.67 2.28
N ASP A 31 4.02 8.12 2.08
CA ASP A 31 4.67 8.05 0.77
C ASP A 31 4.13 6.84 -0.01
N ILE A 32 3.91 5.73 0.69
CA ILE A 32 3.34 4.51 0.13
C ILE A 32 2.19 4.03 1.01
N VAL A 33 1.12 3.58 0.39
CA VAL A 33 0.03 2.88 1.05
C VAL A 33 -0.06 1.43 0.59
N ILE A 34 -0.34 0.52 1.51
CA ILE A 34 -0.58 -0.89 1.20
C ILE A 34 -2.00 -1.23 1.65
N LEU A 35 -2.80 -1.80 0.77
CA LEU A 35 -4.20 -2.09 1.04
C LEU A 35 -4.62 -3.44 0.45
N GLY A 36 -5.63 -4.05 1.06
CA GLY A 36 -6.29 -5.24 0.54
C GLY A 36 -7.68 -4.90 0.03
N ILE A 37 -8.38 -5.90 -0.51
CA ILE A 37 -9.71 -5.68 -1.10
C ILE A 37 -10.70 -5.19 -0.05
N ASP A 38 -10.60 -5.71 1.18
CA ASP A 38 -11.49 -5.34 2.28
C ASP A 38 -11.31 -3.89 2.75
N SER A 39 -10.15 -3.28 2.50
CA SER A 39 -9.82 -1.93 2.97
C SER A 39 -9.74 -0.88 1.87
N ILE A 40 -10.13 -1.23 0.64
CA ILE A 40 -10.11 -0.34 -0.51
C ILE A 40 -11.04 0.87 -0.34
N PHE A 41 -12.21 0.67 0.27
CA PHE A 41 -13.17 1.74 0.54
C PHE A 41 -12.70 2.66 1.66
N ASP A 42 -12.20 2.10 2.76
CA ASP A 42 -11.57 2.88 3.83
C ASP A 42 -10.41 3.74 3.30
N PHE A 43 -9.58 3.17 2.43
CA PHE A 43 -8.52 3.92 1.77
C PHE A 43 -9.09 5.05 0.91
N GLU A 44 -10.07 4.79 0.05
CA GLU A 44 -10.65 5.80 -0.84
C GLU A 44 -11.25 6.99 -0.07
N GLU A 45 -11.89 6.74 1.07
CA GLU A 45 -12.44 7.78 1.94
C GLU A 45 -11.37 8.60 2.67
N ASN A 46 -10.20 8.01 2.93
CA ASN A 46 -9.15 8.62 3.76
C ASN A 46 -7.90 9.05 2.99
N LYS A 47 -7.74 8.68 1.72
CA LYS A 47 -6.49 8.88 0.95
C LYS A 47 -6.01 10.33 0.94
N SER A 48 -6.93 11.29 0.88
CA SER A 48 -6.60 12.72 0.87
C SER A 48 -6.06 13.24 2.21
N LYS A 49 -6.30 12.52 3.31
CA LYS A 49 -5.79 12.85 4.65
C LYS A 49 -4.53 12.06 4.99
N VAL A 50 -4.48 10.81 4.54
CA VAL A 50 -3.43 9.86 4.89
C VAL A 50 -2.21 10.02 3.99
N CYS A 51 -2.40 10.36 2.71
CA CYS A 51 -1.33 10.41 1.73
C CYS A 51 -0.82 11.84 1.50
N LYS A 52 0.45 11.96 1.11
CA LYS A 52 0.99 13.20 0.55
C LYS A 52 0.39 13.49 -0.83
N ASP A 53 0.62 14.69 -1.36
CA ASP A 53 0.26 15.05 -2.75
C ASP A 53 0.86 14.07 -3.79
N LYS A 54 2.09 13.61 -3.54
CA LYS A 54 2.78 12.60 -4.35
C LYS A 54 2.96 11.35 -3.49
N PHE A 55 2.15 10.34 -3.76
CA PHE A 55 2.17 9.05 -3.08
C PHE A 55 2.05 7.91 -4.09
N ALA A 56 2.25 6.68 -3.64
CA ALA A 56 1.98 5.49 -4.43
C ALA A 56 1.19 4.44 -3.64
N SER A 57 0.41 3.63 -4.34
CA SER A 57 -0.49 2.63 -3.78
C SER A 57 -0.13 1.22 -4.22
N ILE A 58 -0.13 0.28 -3.27
CA ILE A 58 0.18 -1.13 -3.50
C ILE A 58 -1.01 -1.97 -3.02
N ALA A 59 -1.65 -2.69 -3.94
CA ALA A 59 -2.70 -3.64 -3.61
C ALA A 59 -2.14 -5.03 -3.29
N VAL A 60 -2.64 -5.65 -2.22
CA VAL A 60 -2.50 -7.08 -1.97
C VAL A 60 -3.71 -7.79 -2.57
N ILE A 61 -3.44 -8.74 -3.46
CA ILE A 61 -4.45 -9.44 -4.27
C ILE A 61 -4.39 -10.92 -3.91
N ASP A 62 -5.50 -11.50 -3.51
CA ASP A 62 -5.58 -12.94 -3.25
C ASP A 62 -6.16 -13.67 -4.46
N ASP A 63 -7.13 -13.07 -5.15
CA ASP A 63 -7.80 -13.64 -6.34
C ASP A 63 -7.90 -12.68 -7.53
N GLU A 64 -8.19 -13.22 -8.72
CA GLU A 64 -8.31 -12.41 -9.96
C GLU A 64 -9.44 -11.38 -9.90
N SER A 65 -10.49 -11.64 -9.12
CA SER A 65 -11.59 -10.70 -8.91
C SER A 65 -11.14 -9.43 -8.18
N ASP A 66 -10.20 -9.54 -7.23
CA ASP A 66 -9.67 -8.38 -6.50
C ASP A 66 -8.91 -7.47 -7.47
N TYR A 67 -8.17 -8.07 -8.41
CA TYR A 67 -7.43 -7.31 -9.42
C TYR A 67 -8.36 -6.45 -10.29
N ASP A 68 -9.50 -6.97 -10.73
CA ASP A 68 -10.47 -6.18 -11.50
C ASP A 68 -11.13 -5.10 -10.65
N ALA A 69 -11.33 -5.33 -9.34
CA ALA A 69 -11.75 -4.27 -8.44
C ALA A 69 -10.69 -3.14 -8.40
N PHE A 70 -9.43 -3.46 -8.07
CA PHE A 70 -8.35 -2.49 -7.92
C PHE A 70 -8.06 -1.66 -9.18
N LYS A 71 -8.26 -2.22 -10.38
CA LYS A 71 -8.16 -1.45 -11.64
C LYS A 71 -9.08 -0.23 -11.66
N ASN A 72 -10.28 -0.35 -11.10
CA ASN A 72 -11.24 0.75 -11.09
C ASN A 72 -10.87 1.85 -10.10
N PHE A 73 -9.99 1.56 -9.13
CA PHE A 73 -9.53 2.51 -8.11
C PHE A 73 -8.19 3.17 -8.45
N GLY A 74 -7.55 2.75 -9.54
CA GLY A 74 -6.32 3.38 -10.03
C GLY A 74 -5.09 3.09 -9.16
N ILE A 75 -4.96 1.85 -8.67
CA ILE A 75 -3.79 1.44 -7.88
C ILE A 75 -2.52 1.40 -8.73
N ASP A 76 -1.39 1.85 -8.18
CA ASP A 76 -0.12 1.97 -8.88
C ASP A 76 0.61 0.63 -9.08
N ALA A 77 0.54 -0.26 -8.08
CA ALA A 77 1.18 -1.56 -8.10
C ALA A 77 0.38 -2.61 -7.35
N TRP A 78 0.66 -3.88 -7.59
CA TRP A 78 0.02 -4.97 -6.87
C TRP A 78 0.99 -6.13 -6.62
N ILE A 79 0.67 -6.90 -5.59
CA ILE A 79 1.38 -8.13 -5.22
C ILE A 79 0.35 -9.19 -4.84
N LYS A 80 0.66 -10.46 -5.12
CA LYS A 80 -0.19 -11.55 -4.65
C LYS A 80 0.04 -11.76 -3.16
N GLY A 81 -0.99 -12.06 -2.38
CA GLY A 81 -0.85 -12.36 -0.94
C GLY A 81 0.17 -13.47 -0.67
N LYS A 82 0.18 -14.52 -1.50
CA LYS A 82 1.18 -15.60 -1.44
C LYS A 82 2.63 -15.16 -1.67
N ASP A 83 2.83 -14.03 -2.33
CA ASP A 83 4.14 -13.47 -2.69
C ASP A 83 4.53 -12.30 -1.76
N ILE A 84 3.79 -12.07 -0.66
CA ILE A 84 3.96 -10.90 0.24
C ILE A 84 5.38 -10.77 0.82
N SER A 85 6.13 -11.87 0.94
CA SER A 85 7.54 -11.86 1.35
C SER A 85 8.44 -11.04 0.41
N GLN A 86 7.97 -10.73 -0.81
CA GLN A 86 8.66 -9.89 -1.80
C GLN A 86 8.24 -8.41 -1.74
N ILE A 87 7.45 -7.98 -0.75
CA ILE A 87 6.89 -6.62 -0.67
C ILE A 87 7.97 -5.52 -0.74
N ASN A 88 9.15 -5.74 -0.14
CA ASN A 88 10.26 -4.77 -0.20
C ASN A 88 10.72 -4.50 -1.65
N ASN A 89 10.67 -5.51 -2.52
CA ASN A 89 11.06 -5.34 -3.92
C ASN A 89 10.08 -4.43 -4.65
N ILE A 90 8.77 -4.59 -4.37
CA ILE A 90 7.72 -3.76 -4.94
C ILE A 90 7.83 -2.32 -4.42
N ILE A 91 8.00 -2.14 -3.11
CA ILE A 91 8.23 -0.83 -2.47
C ILE A 91 9.39 -0.09 -3.13
N ASN A 92 10.54 -0.75 -3.30
CA ASN A 92 11.72 -0.14 -3.90
C ASN A 92 11.50 0.23 -5.38
N LEU A 93 10.80 -0.62 -6.13
CA LEU A 93 10.43 -0.35 -7.53
C LEU A 93 9.52 0.85 -7.67
N VAL A 94 8.46 0.88 -6.85
CA VAL A 94 7.46 1.94 -6.81
C VAL A 94 8.12 3.27 -6.40
N ASN A 95 8.92 3.25 -5.35
CA ASN A 95 9.67 4.42 -4.91
C ASN A 95 10.53 5.00 -6.04
N LYS A 96 11.31 4.15 -6.70
CA LYS A 96 12.24 4.58 -7.76
C LYS A 96 11.52 5.13 -9.00
N ARG A 97 10.36 4.56 -9.34
CA ARG A 97 9.63 4.92 -10.57
C ARG A 97 8.68 6.09 -10.39
N LEU A 98 8.01 6.16 -9.24
CA LEU A 98 6.89 7.06 -9.04
C LEU A 98 7.23 8.19 -8.07
N LEU A 99 8.13 7.97 -7.10
CA LEU A 99 8.37 8.91 -6.01
C LEU A 99 9.73 9.62 -6.09
N SER A 100 10.75 8.99 -6.68
CA SER A 100 12.06 9.60 -6.96
C SER A 100 12.01 10.73 -7.99
#